data_AF-A0A6A6MUE1-F1
#
_entry.id   AF-A0A6A6MUE1-F1
#
_cell.length_a   1.000
_cell.length_b   1.000
_cell.length_c   1.000
_cell.angle_alpha   90.00
_cell.angle_beta   90.00
_cell.angle_gamma   90.00
#
_symmetry.space_group_name_H-M   'P 1'
#
loop_
_entity.id
_entity.type
_entity.pdbx_description
1 polymer ?
#
loop_
_entity_poly.entity_id
_entity_poly.type
_entity_poly.pdbx_seq_one_letter_code
_entity_poly.pdbx_strand_id
1 'polypeptide(L)'
;MARIKVHELRQKSKTELLNQLKDLKAELALLRVAKQGVRLSIAQVLTVISQKQKAALREAYKNKKFLPLDLRPKKTRAIRRRLTKHQQSLKTEREKKREMYFPMRNTATKPEGTCCSGLKTVLKTDAECLLSLAPTAAPAQLELEKDALLALQANFNDPFLNVMLTGVALNALLSFPLTGMEWNRCISGRVSGILLEDLGLTGVVSSDAFTVFTELTILSFRNNSISGEVMNFSSNQKMREINLSGKIPRPNFAITVES
;
A
#
# COMPACT_ATOMS: atom_id res chain seq x y z
N MET A 1 41.48 -34.60 -9.17
CA MET A 1 40.52 -34.49 -10.30
C MET A 1 40.33 -33.04 -10.70
N ALA A 2 40.24 -32.79 -12.01
CA ALA A 2 39.86 -31.50 -12.56
C ALA A 2 38.42 -31.13 -12.18
N ARG A 3 38.14 -29.84 -12.05
CA ARG A 3 36.80 -29.32 -11.73
C ARG A 3 35.81 -29.68 -12.83
N ILE A 4 34.77 -30.44 -12.50
CA ILE A 4 33.72 -30.84 -13.44
C ILE A 4 32.92 -29.61 -13.87
N LYS A 5 32.67 -29.46 -15.17
CA LYS A 5 31.80 -28.41 -15.71
C LYS A 5 30.39 -28.97 -15.95
N VAL A 6 29.38 -28.28 -15.41
CA VAL A 6 27.99 -28.77 -15.44
C VAL A 6 27.41 -28.86 -16.86
N HIS A 7 27.81 -27.99 -17.78
CA HIS A 7 27.31 -28.03 -19.15
C HIS A 7 27.75 -29.31 -19.90
N GLU A 8 28.95 -29.82 -19.62
CA GLU A 8 29.46 -31.08 -20.19
C GLU A 8 28.61 -32.27 -19.71
N LEU A 9 28.21 -32.28 -18.43
CA LEU A 9 27.34 -33.32 -17.87
C LEU A 9 25.95 -33.36 -18.51
N ARG A 10 25.46 -32.24 -19.05
CA ARG A 10 24.15 -32.18 -19.73
C ARG A 10 24.16 -32.95 -21.05
N GLN A 11 25.31 -33.09 -21.72
CA GLN A 11 25.42 -33.82 -22.99
C GLN A 11 25.59 -35.34 -22.80
N LYS A 12 25.98 -35.78 -21.61
CA LYS A 12 26.23 -37.21 -21.31
C LYS A 12 24.96 -38.04 -21.13
N SER A 13 25.04 -39.33 -21.42
CA SER A 13 23.93 -40.27 -21.22
C SER A 13 23.69 -40.59 -19.74
N LYS A 14 22.53 -41.16 -19.39
CA LYS A 14 22.19 -41.51 -17.99
C LYS A 14 23.14 -42.56 -17.43
N THR A 15 23.55 -43.53 -18.24
CA THR A 15 24.48 -44.60 -17.86
C THR A 15 25.87 -44.05 -17.54
N GLU A 16 26.38 -43.15 -18.39
CA GLU A 16 27.65 -42.45 -18.14
C GLU A 16 27.61 -41.68 -16.82
N LEU A 17 26.56 -40.91 -16.56
CA LEU A 17 26.42 -40.13 -15.32
C LEU A 17 26.38 -41.03 -14.07
N LEU A 18 25.78 -42.23 -14.16
CA LEU A 18 25.75 -43.20 -13.07
C LEU A 18 27.11 -43.83 -12.81
N ASN A 19 27.90 -44.09 -13.86
CA ASN A 19 29.26 -44.59 -13.71
C ASN A 19 30.16 -43.52 -13.10
N GLN A 20 30.12 -42.29 -13.61
CA GLN A 20 30.85 -41.15 -13.01
C GLN A 20 30.49 -40.93 -11.54
N LEU A 21 29.23 -41.13 -11.16
CA LEU A 21 28.78 -41.04 -9.77
C LEU A 21 29.38 -42.14 -8.89
N LYS A 22 29.55 -43.37 -9.40
CA LYS A 22 30.17 -44.47 -8.65
C LYS A 22 31.65 -44.19 -8.41
N ASP A 23 32.37 -43.73 -9.43
CA ASP A 23 33.79 -43.42 -9.34
C ASP A 23 34.06 -42.30 -8.31
N LEU A 24 33.28 -41.21 -8.39
CA LEU A 24 33.39 -40.10 -7.44
C LEU A 24 33.07 -40.53 -5.99
N LYS A 25 32.16 -41.48 -5.79
CA LYS A 25 31.85 -42.03 -4.47
C LYS A 25 32.97 -42.92 -3.94
N ALA A 26 33.60 -43.73 -4.80
CA ALA A 26 34.76 -44.54 -4.44
C ALA A 26 35.95 -43.64 -4.06
N GLU A 27 36.22 -42.59 -4.84
CA GLU A 27 37.25 -41.59 -4.52
C GLU A 27 36.98 -40.89 -3.18
N LEU A 28 35.72 -40.48 -2.93
CA LEU A 28 35.36 -39.85 -1.67
C LEU A 28 35.58 -40.80 -0.47
N ALA A 29 35.27 -42.09 -0.64
CA ALA A 29 35.45 -43.09 0.41
C ALA A 29 36.93 -43.32 0.75
N LEU A 30 37.81 -43.32 -0.27
CA LEU A 30 39.26 -43.41 -0.08
C LEU A 30 39.81 -42.18 0.65
N LEU A 31 39.25 -40.99 0.39
CA LEU A 31 39.74 -39.72 0.94
C LEU A 31 39.26 -39.41 2.37
N ARG A 32 38.54 -40.35 3.01
CA ARG A 32 37.96 -40.40 4.37
C ARG A 32 37.38 -39.12 5.00
N VAL A 33 38.00 -37.94 4.96
CA VAL A 33 37.44 -36.65 5.42
C VAL A 33 37.95 -35.42 4.62
N ALA A 34 38.95 -35.53 3.74
CA ALA A 34 39.69 -34.36 3.24
C ALA A 34 39.40 -33.98 1.78
N LYS A 35 38.35 -33.17 1.54
CA LYS A 35 38.27 -32.04 0.57
C LYS A 35 36.83 -31.71 0.18
N GLN A 36 36.46 -30.43 0.30
CA GLN A 36 35.16 -29.88 -0.09
C GLN A 36 34.82 -30.08 -1.59
N GLY A 37 35.84 -30.27 -2.45
CA GLY A 37 35.66 -30.34 -3.90
C GLY A 37 34.89 -31.57 -4.42
N VAL A 38 35.10 -32.75 -3.84
CA VAL A 38 34.50 -34.01 -4.34
C VAL A 38 33.00 -34.08 -4.00
N ARG A 39 32.60 -33.60 -2.82
CA ARG A 39 31.18 -33.53 -2.41
C ARG A 39 30.37 -32.65 -3.36
N LEU A 40 30.96 -31.53 -3.80
CA LEU A 40 30.32 -30.63 -4.76
C LEU A 40 30.14 -31.29 -6.13
N SER A 41 31.15 -31.99 -6.63
CA SER A 41 31.07 -32.75 -7.89
C SER A 41 29.95 -33.80 -7.87
N ILE A 42 29.83 -34.57 -6.78
CA ILE A 42 28.75 -35.55 -6.59
C ILE A 42 27.37 -34.86 -6.62
N ALA A 43 27.23 -33.74 -5.89
CA ALA A 43 25.99 -32.97 -5.85
C ALA A 43 25.60 -32.44 -7.24
N GLN A 44 26.58 -31.97 -8.03
CA GLN A 44 26.35 -31.51 -9.41
C GLN A 44 25.85 -32.64 -10.32
N VAL A 45 26.47 -33.81 -10.29
CA VAL A 45 26.05 -34.98 -11.09
C VAL A 45 24.64 -35.42 -10.71
N LEU A 46 24.35 -35.56 -9.41
CA LEU A 46 22.99 -35.91 -8.93
C LEU A 46 21.94 -34.89 -9.34
N THR A 47 22.30 -33.60 -9.31
CA THR A 47 21.42 -32.51 -9.76
C THR A 47 21.07 -32.65 -11.23
N VAL A 48 22.06 -32.92 -12.10
CA VAL A 48 21.83 -33.11 -13.55
C VAL A 48 20.96 -34.34 -13.82
N ILE A 49 21.20 -35.46 -13.12
CA ILE A 49 20.36 -36.67 -13.23
C ILE A 49 18.90 -36.34 -12.85
N SER A 50 18.69 -35.67 -11.71
CA SER A 50 17.34 -35.28 -11.25
C SER A 50 16.66 -34.30 -12.22
N GLN A 51 17.40 -33.35 -12.79
CA GLN A 51 16.91 -32.42 -13.80
C GLN A 51 16.44 -33.16 -15.06
N LYS A 52 17.27 -34.06 -15.62
CA LYS A 52 16.91 -34.85 -16.82
C LYS A 52 15.70 -35.75 -16.56
N GLN A 53 15.65 -36.43 -15.42
CA GLN A 53 14.51 -37.27 -15.05
C GLN A 53 13.22 -36.45 -14.94
N LYS A 54 13.26 -35.30 -14.26
CA LYS A 54 12.09 -34.41 -14.14
C LYS A 54 11.68 -33.81 -15.48
N ALA A 55 12.61 -33.49 -16.37
CA ALA A 55 12.30 -33.00 -17.71
C ALA A 55 11.54 -34.05 -18.53
N ALA A 56 12.06 -35.28 -18.59
CA ALA A 56 11.39 -36.38 -19.28
C ALA A 56 9.99 -36.68 -18.69
N LEU A 57 9.84 -36.62 -17.36
CA LEU A 57 8.54 -36.78 -16.72
C LEU A 57 7.58 -35.62 -17.03
N ARG A 58 8.06 -34.37 -17.12
CA ARG A 58 7.22 -33.22 -17.53
C ARG A 58 6.70 -33.37 -18.94
N GLU A 59 7.50 -33.91 -19.85
CA GLU A 59 7.09 -34.22 -21.23
C GLU A 59 6.05 -35.34 -21.25
N ALA A 60 6.31 -36.45 -20.57
CA ALA A 60 5.41 -37.60 -20.51
C ALA A 60 4.04 -37.29 -19.87
N TYR A 61 3.99 -36.31 -18.95
CA TYR A 61 2.76 -35.86 -18.29
C TYR A 61 2.22 -34.54 -18.82
N LYS A 62 2.75 -34.04 -19.95
CA LYS A 62 2.26 -32.81 -20.58
C LYS A 62 0.77 -33.00 -20.94
N ASN A 63 -0.04 -32.00 -20.61
CA ASN A 63 -1.50 -31.96 -20.87
C ASN A 63 -2.35 -33.04 -20.15
N LYS A 64 -1.76 -33.92 -19.33
CA LYS A 64 -2.54 -34.86 -18.52
C LYS A 64 -3.22 -34.11 -17.38
N LYS A 65 -4.51 -34.41 -17.16
CA LYS A 65 -5.31 -33.81 -16.06
C LYS A 65 -4.71 -34.11 -14.68
N PHE A 66 -4.25 -35.35 -14.47
CA PHE A 66 -3.72 -35.81 -13.19
C PHE A 66 -2.19 -35.81 -13.22
N LEU A 67 -1.61 -34.83 -12.51
CA LEU A 67 -0.18 -34.70 -12.32
C LEU A 67 0.24 -35.26 -10.95
N PRO A 68 1.37 -35.99 -10.88
CA PRO A 68 2.05 -36.31 -9.63
C PRO A 68 2.35 -35.05 -8.81
N LEU A 69 2.32 -35.17 -7.48
CA LEU A 69 2.47 -34.04 -6.56
C LEU A 69 3.78 -33.24 -6.78
N ASP A 70 4.85 -33.92 -7.15
CA ASP A 70 6.18 -33.32 -7.38
C ASP A 70 6.26 -32.44 -8.63
N LEU A 71 5.43 -32.73 -9.65
CA LEU A 71 5.39 -31.97 -10.90
C LEU A 71 4.42 -30.79 -10.84
N ARG A 72 3.52 -30.75 -9.85
CA ARG A 72 2.55 -29.67 -9.68
C ARG A 72 3.25 -28.33 -9.43
N PRO A 73 2.72 -27.23 -9.95
CA PRO A 73 3.28 -25.90 -9.70
C PRO A 73 3.25 -25.60 -8.20
N LYS A 74 4.39 -25.13 -7.67
CA LYS A 74 4.51 -24.70 -6.27
C LYS A 74 3.88 -23.32 -6.13
N LYS A 75 2.67 -23.28 -5.57
CA LYS A 75 1.91 -22.07 -5.23
C LYS A 75 1.49 -22.16 -3.77
N THR A 76 1.29 -21.01 -3.13
CA THR A 76 0.75 -20.99 -1.75
C THR A 76 -0.63 -21.62 -1.70
N ARG A 77 -1.04 -22.10 -0.52
CA ARG A 77 -2.35 -22.71 -0.30
C ARG A 77 -3.50 -21.76 -0.65
N ALA A 78 -3.36 -20.47 -0.31
CA ALA A 78 -4.33 -19.44 -0.65
C ALA A 78 -4.50 -19.30 -2.17
N ILE A 79 -3.40 -19.21 -2.92
CA ILE A 79 -3.43 -19.12 -4.39
C ILE A 79 -4.00 -20.39 -5.05
N ARG A 80 -3.82 -21.57 -4.44
CA ARG A 80 -4.42 -22.82 -4.95
C ARG A 80 -5.94 -22.90 -4.73
N ARG A 81 -6.45 -22.24 -3.68
CA ARG A 81 -7.88 -22.27 -3.31
C ARG A 81 -8.71 -21.17 -3.94
N ARG A 82 -8.08 -20.06 -4.37
CA ARG A 82 -8.81 -18.97 -5.04
C ARG A 82 -9.44 -19.45 -6.36
N LEU A 83 -10.53 -18.81 -6.74
CA LEU A 83 -11.18 -19.01 -8.03
C LEU A 83 -10.24 -18.68 -9.20
N THR A 84 -10.40 -19.38 -10.32
CA THR A 84 -9.69 -19.04 -11.56
C THR A 84 -10.20 -17.70 -12.10
N LYS A 85 -9.38 -16.96 -12.85
CA LYS A 85 -9.79 -15.69 -13.47
C LYS A 85 -11.07 -15.83 -14.31
N HIS A 86 -11.16 -16.94 -15.04
CA HIS A 86 -12.36 -17.26 -15.83
C HIS A 86 -13.59 -17.41 -14.93
N GLN A 87 -13.50 -18.21 -13.86
CA GLN A 87 -14.60 -18.36 -12.90
C GLN A 87 -14.99 -17.04 -12.23
N GLN A 88 -14.01 -16.19 -11.89
CA GLN A 88 -14.28 -14.87 -11.33
C GLN A 88 -14.96 -13.93 -12.33
N SER A 89 -14.67 -14.08 -13.63
CA SER A 89 -15.28 -13.28 -14.70
C SER A 89 -16.63 -13.83 -15.19
N LEU A 90 -17.06 -15.01 -14.74
CA LEU A 90 -18.35 -15.57 -15.17
C LEU A 90 -19.48 -14.73 -14.57
N LYS A 91 -20.16 -14.00 -15.45
CA LYS A 91 -21.37 -13.24 -15.13
C LYS A 91 -22.61 -14.00 -15.58
N THR A 92 -23.71 -13.81 -14.85
CA THR A 92 -25.01 -14.37 -15.23
C THR A 92 -25.48 -13.77 -16.56
N GLU A 93 -26.33 -14.47 -17.31
CA GLU A 93 -26.86 -13.92 -18.57
C GLU A 93 -27.63 -12.61 -18.37
N ARG A 94 -28.32 -12.48 -17.24
CA ARG A 94 -29.03 -11.25 -16.85
C ARG A 94 -28.06 -10.08 -16.66
N GLU A 95 -26.96 -10.31 -15.96
CA GLU A 95 -25.94 -9.28 -15.71
C GLU A 95 -25.21 -8.92 -17.00
N LYS A 96 -24.86 -9.89 -17.85
CA LYS A 96 -24.29 -9.64 -19.18
C LYS A 96 -25.21 -8.76 -20.02
N LYS A 97 -26.52 -9.06 -20.07
CA LYS A 97 -27.51 -8.23 -20.77
C LYS A 97 -27.56 -6.82 -20.19
N ARG A 98 -27.57 -6.66 -18.87
CA ARG A 98 -27.57 -5.34 -18.21
C ARG A 98 -26.34 -4.52 -18.60
N GLU A 99 -25.15 -5.11 -18.58
CA GLU A 99 -23.91 -4.43 -18.94
C GLU A 99 -23.83 -4.07 -20.43
N MET A 100 -24.35 -4.94 -21.31
CA MET A 100 -24.45 -4.65 -22.75
C MET A 100 -25.41 -3.49 -23.02
N TYR A 101 -26.57 -3.45 -22.35
CA TYR A 101 -27.56 -2.40 -22.55
C TYR A 101 -27.17 -1.07 -21.90
N PHE A 102 -26.48 -1.12 -20.76
CA PHE A 102 -26.08 0.07 -20.00
C PHE A 102 -24.56 0.07 -19.75
N PRO A 103 -23.74 0.27 -20.80
CA PRO A 103 -22.31 0.42 -20.61
C PRO A 103 -22.03 1.70 -19.81
N MET A 104 -21.04 1.64 -18.90
CA MET A 104 -20.52 2.85 -18.28
C MET A 104 -19.93 3.75 -19.36
N ARG A 105 -20.57 4.91 -19.56
CA ARG A 105 -20.11 5.92 -20.51
C ARG A 105 -19.14 6.85 -19.80
N ASN A 106 -18.01 7.13 -20.43
CA ASN A 106 -17.11 8.19 -19.97
C ASN A 106 -17.77 9.53 -20.30
N THR A 107 -18.36 10.18 -19.29
CA THR A 107 -18.93 11.51 -19.44
C THR A 107 -17.90 12.55 -19.02
N ALA A 108 -17.58 13.47 -19.92
CA ALA A 108 -16.91 14.71 -19.54
C ALA A 108 -17.98 15.69 -19.06
N THR A 109 -17.89 16.13 -17.81
CA THR A 109 -18.63 17.32 -17.37
C THR A 109 -18.06 18.52 -18.10
N LYS A 110 -18.88 19.20 -18.91
CA LYS A 110 -18.52 20.48 -19.50
C LYS A 110 -18.17 21.40 -18.33
N PRO A 111 -16.96 21.99 -18.25
CA PRO A 111 -16.68 22.97 -17.21
C PRO A 111 -17.68 24.12 -17.38
N GLU A 112 -18.50 24.36 -16.37
CA GLU A 112 -19.35 25.54 -16.35
C GLU A 112 -18.44 26.77 -16.36
N GLY A 113 -18.44 27.49 -17.49
CA GLY A 113 -17.62 28.69 -17.67
C GLY A 113 -17.02 28.89 -19.07
N THR A 114 -16.99 27.90 -19.96
CA THR A 114 -16.44 28.10 -21.33
C THR A 114 -17.53 28.54 -22.33
N CYS A 115 -18.20 29.66 -22.05
CA CYS A 115 -19.01 30.37 -23.04
C CYS A 115 -18.26 31.56 -23.69
N CYS A 116 -17.09 31.94 -23.19
CA CYS A 116 -16.39 33.16 -23.61
C CYS A 116 -14.99 32.92 -24.21
N SER A 117 -14.78 31.83 -24.96
CA SER A 117 -13.62 31.74 -25.87
C SER A 117 -13.86 32.42 -27.23
N GLY A 118 -15.12 32.76 -27.54
CA GLY A 118 -15.50 33.44 -28.79
C GLY A 118 -15.54 34.98 -28.74
N LEU A 119 -15.50 35.61 -27.56
CA LEU A 119 -15.55 37.09 -27.45
C LEU A 119 -14.18 37.76 -27.56
N LYS A 120 -13.08 37.02 -27.42
CA LYS A 120 -11.71 37.54 -27.48
C LYS A 120 -11.35 38.11 -28.86
N THR A 121 -12.02 37.64 -29.91
CA THR A 121 -11.84 38.09 -31.30
C THR A 121 -12.64 39.34 -31.65
N VAL A 122 -13.64 39.75 -30.85
CA VAL A 122 -14.53 40.86 -31.19
C VAL A 122 -14.04 42.20 -30.64
N LEU A 123 -13.41 42.22 -29.46
CA LEU A 123 -13.20 43.48 -28.74
C LEU A 123 -11.81 44.13 -28.86
N LYS A 124 -10.81 43.48 -29.49
CA LYS A 124 -9.45 44.05 -29.72
C LYS A 124 -8.99 45.04 -28.62
N THR A 125 -8.84 44.57 -27.39
CA THR A 125 -8.25 45.35 -26.29
C THR A 125 -7.07 44.62 -25.69
N ASP A 126 -6.00 45.35 -25.46
CA ASP A 126 -4.75 44.85 -24.88
C ASP A 126 -4.89 44.57 -23.38
N ALA A 127 -4.04 43.67 -22.92
CA ALA A 127 -4.00 43.14 -21.57
C ALA A 127 -3.46 44.18 -20.59
N GLU A 128 -4.32 45.01 -20.00
CA GLU A 128 -3.99 45.76 -18.78
C GLU A 128 -5.27 46.21 -18.05
N CYS A 129 -5.85 45.29 -17.29
CA CYS A 129 -6.52 45.59 -16.03
C CYS A 129 -6.65 44.26 -15.25
N LEU A 130 -5.51 43.79 -14.75
CA LEU A 130 -5.38 42.55 -13.99
C LEU A 130 -5.64 42.72 -12.48
N LEU A 131 -6.39 43.74 -12.04
CA LEU A 131 -6.70 43.91 -10.62
C LEU A 131 -7.89 44.85 -10.41
N SER A 132 -9.10 44.33 -10.49
CA SER A 132 -10.26 44.71 -9.66
C SER A 132 -11.51 44.01 -10.19
N LEU A 133 -12.33 43.48 -9.26
CA LEU A 133 -13.60 42.78 -9.51
C LEU A 133 -13.50 41.26 -9.77
N ALA A 134 -12.87 40.56 -8.83
CA ALA A 134 -13.36 39.24 -8.41
C ALA A 134 -14.03 39.41 -7.04
N PRO A 135 -15.21 38.82 -6.76
CA PRO A 135 -15.75 38.81 -5.41
C PRO A 135 -14.83 37.94 -4.54
N THR A 136 -14.06 38.65 -3.72
CA THR A 136 -13.12 38.19 -2.69
C THR A 136 -13.86 37.55 -1.52
N ALA A 137 -13.85 36.23 -1.39
CA ALA A 137 -14.26 35.55 -0.14
C ALA A 137 -13.71 34.12 0.07
N ALA A 138 -12.76 33.63 -0.73
CA ALA A 138 -12.24 32.25 -0.61
C ALA A 138 -10.82 32.08 -0.02
N PRO A 139 -9.85 33.02 -0.14
CA PRO A 139 -8.50 32.76 0.36
C PRO A 139 -8.36 32.90 1.88
N ALA A 140 -9.17 33.73 2.54
CA ALA A 140 -9.00 34.04 3.97
C ALA A 140 -9.33 32.85 4.90
N GLN A 141 -10.44 32.14 4.64
CA GLN A 141 -10.85 31.01 5.49
C GLN A 141 -9.91 29.81 5.36
N LEU A 142 -9.30 29.65 4.19
CA LEU A 142 -8.33 28.59 3.94
C LEU A 142 -7.05 28.82 4.76
N GLU A 143 -6.51 30.04 4.78
CA GLU A 143 -5.33 30.36 5.59
C GLU A 143 -5.60 30.18 7.10
N LEU A 144 -6.79 30.56 7.57
CA LEU A 144 -7.20 30.32 8.97
C LEU A 144 -7.29 28.82 9.32
N GLU A 145 -7.81 27.99 8.41
CA GLU A 145 -7.85 26.53 8.63
C GLU A 145 -6.44 25.92 8.63
N LYS A 146 -5.51 26.45 7.84
CA LYS A 146 -4.11 26.02 7.84
C LYS A 146 -3.41 26.38 9.15
N ASP A 147 -3.58 27.60 9.62
CA ASP A 147 -3.00 28.06 10.88
C ASP A 147 -3.53 27.26 12.08
N ALA A 148 -4.83 26.94 12.08
CA ALA A 148 -5.44 26.09 13.11
C ALA A 148 -4.86 24.66 13.11
N LEU A 149 -4.57 24.07 11.94
CA LEU A 149 -3.93 22.75 11.86
C LEU A 149 -2.47 22.79 12.35
N LEU A 150 -1.73 23.86 12.04
CA LEU A 150 -0.36 24.05 12.49
C LEU A 150 -0.29 24.28 14.02
N ALA A 151 -1.27 24.99 14.58
CA ALA A 151 -1.41 25.14 16.03
C ALA A 151 -1.71 23.80 16.71
N LEU A 152 -2.60 22.99 16.11
CA LEU A 152 -2.92 21.66 16.62
C LEU A 152 -1.72 20.71 16.57
N GLN A 153 -0.92 20.79 15.52
CA GLN A 153 0.36 20.06 15.42
C GLN A 153 1.33 20.44 16.54
N ALA A 154 1.49 21.74 16.80
CA ALA A 154 2.43 22.23 17.81
C ALA A 154 2.09 21.69 19.21
N ASN A 155 0.81 21.41 19.49
CA ASN A 155 0.34 20.90 20.78
C ASN A 155 0.77 19.46 21.08
N PHE A 156 1.00 18.62 20.06
CA PHE A 156 1.38 17.22 20.24
C PHE A 156 2.90 16.99 20.21
N ASN A 157 3.67 17.94 19.68
CA ASN A 157 5.14 17.91 19.61
C ASN A 157 5.73 16.56 19.11
N ASP A 158 5.01 15.89 18.21
CA ASP A 158 5.39 14.57 17.71
C ASP A 158 6.33 14.69 16.50
N PRO A 159 7.51 14.03 16.50
CA PRO A 159 8.45 14.06 15.38
C PRO A 159 7.81 13.64 14.04
N PHE A 160 6.87 12.70 14.11
CA PHE A 160 6.13 12.21 12.94
C PHE A 160 5.17 13.25 12.37
N LEU A 161 4.36 13.89 13.22
CA LEU A 161 3.43 14.96 12.80
C LEU A 161 4.20 16.18 12.28
N ASN A 162 5.34 16.48 12.88
CA ASN A 162 6.19 17.58 12.47
C ASN A 162 6.73 17.42 11.05
N VAL A 163 7.21 16.23 10.69
CA VAL A 163 7.66 15.94 9.31
C VAL A 163 6.48 15.90 8.33
N MET A 164 5.33 15.37 8.74
CA MET A 164 4.15 15.24 7.90
C MET A 164 3.54 16.59 7.50
N LEU A 165 3.58 17.57 8.39
CA LEU A 165 2.90 18.86 8.22
C LEU A 165 3.83 19.99 7.75
N THR A 166 5.14 19.85 7.92
CA THR A 166 6.14 20.78 7.36
C THR A 166 6.63 20.38 5.96
N GLY A 167 6.62 19.09 5.63
CA GLY A 167 7.03 18.58 4.31
C GLY A 167 5.97 18.72 3.21
N VAL A 168 4.73 19.02 3.60
CA VAL A 168 3.64 19.35 2.68
C VAL A 168 3.54 20.87 2.65
N ALA A 169 3.95 21.48 1.54
CA ALA A 169 3.43 22.79 1.20
C ALA A 169 1.90 22.67 1.26
N LEU A 170 1.26 23.38 2.20
CA LEU A 170 -0.19 23.56 2.34
C LEU A 170 -0.86 24.16 1.08
N ASN A 171 -0.18 24.16 -0.06
CA ASN A 171 -0.70 24.46 -1.39
C ASN A 171 -1.04 23.20 -2.19
N ALA A 172 -0.73 22.01 -1.68
CA ALA A 172 -1.19 20.74 -2.26
C ALA A 172 -2.32 20.16 -1.42
N LEU A 173 -3.51 20.76 -1.54
CA LEU A 173 -4.79 20.08 -1.32
C LEU A 173 -5.04 19.03 -2.42
N LEU A 174 -4.04 18.17 -2.65
CA LEU A 174 -4.10 17.00 -3.51
C LEU A 174 -3.55 15.85 -2.68
N SER A 175 -4.45 14.93 -2.33
CA SER A 175 -4.16 13.66 -1.70
C SER A 175 -2.97 12.97 -2.38
N PHE A 176 -1.82 12.95 -1.71
CA PHE A 176 -0.72 12.05 -2.08
C PHE A 176 -0.58 10.98 -1.00
N PRO A 177 -1.05 9.74 -1.27
CA PRO A 177 -0.92 8.62 -0.34
C PRO A 177 0.46 7.99 -0.54
N LEU A 178 1.53 8.72 -0.22
CA LEU A 178 2.88 8.14 -0.28
C LEU A 178 3.27 7.39 0.99
N THR A 179 2.46 7.47 2.05
CA THR A 179 2.71 6.77 3.33
C THR A 179 1.57 5.83 3.76
N GLY A 180 0.52 5.66 2.96
CA GLY A 180 -0.58 4.74 3.27
C GLY A 180 -1.44 5.15 4.48
N MET A 181 -1.28 6.36 5.01
CA MET A 181 -2.11 6.90 6.09
C MET A 181 -2.79 8.21 5.66
N GLU A 182 -4.12 8.21 5.69
CA GLU A 182 -4.98 9.38 5.44
C GLU A 182 -5.31 10.03 6.79
N TRP A 183 -4.57 11.08 7.15
CA TRP A 183 -4.74 11.76 8.44
C TRP A 183 -5.72 12.95 8.37
N ASN A 184 -6.04 13.43 7.17
CA ASN A 184 -7.06 14.43 6.94
C ASN A 184 -7.85 14.14 5.65
N ARG A 185 -9.06 14.71 5.56
CA ARG A 185 -9.92 14.68 4.39
C ARG A 185 -10.30 16.07 3.98
N CYS A 186 -10.17 16.41 2.69
CA CYS A 186 -10.58 17.70 2.17
C CYS A 186 -11.63 17.53 1.08
N ILE A 187 -12.72 18.31 1.16
CA ILE A 187 -13.76 18.39 0.12
C ILE A 187 -13.77 19.83 -0.37
N SER A 188 -13.59 20.04 -1.68
CA SER A 188 -13.59 21.37 -2.30
C SER A 188 -12.60 22.36 -1.65
N GLY A 189 -11.47 21.86 -1.17
CA GLY A 189 -10.41 22.65 -0.53
C GLY A 189 -10.66 23.07 0.92
N ARG A 190 -11.68 22.52 1.58
CA ARG A 190 -11.98 22.73 3.01
C ARG A 190 -11.70 21.47 3.82
N VAL A 191 -11.22 21.61 5.05
CA VAL A 191 -10.95 20.47 5.93
C VAL A 191 -12.28 19.87 6.40
N SER A 192 -12.51 18.61 6.00
CA SER A 192 -13.75 17.86 6.23
C SER A 192 -13.59 16.69 7.18
N GLY A 193 -12.35 16.23 7.45
CA GLY A 193 -12.08 15.20 8.44
C GLY A 193 -10.65 15.26 8.96
N ILE A 194 -10.47 14.97 10.25
CA ILE A 194 -9.18 14.87 10.93
C ILE A 194 -9.13 13.49 11.61
N LEU A 195 -8.17 12.66 11.20
CA LEU A 195 -8.03 11.24 11.57
C LEU A 195 -6.60 10.98 12.07
N LEU A 196 -6.39 11.19 13.35
CA LEU A 196 -5.09 10.99 13.99
C LEU A 196 -5.21 9.77 14.90
N GLU A 197 -5.09 8.57 14.34
CA GLU A 197 -5.28 7.30 15.06
C GLU A 197 -3.96 6.56 15.28
N ASP A 198 -3.81 5.90 16.44
CA ASP A 198 -2.70 4.97 16.73
C ASP A 198 -1.29 5.57 16.70
N LEU A 199 -1.17 6.89 16.87
CA LEU A 199 0.11 7.60 16.84
C LEU A 199 0.76 7.75 18.22
N GLY A 200 0.06 7.43 19.30
CA GLY A 200 0.56 7.58 20.67
C GLY A 200 0.70 9.04 21.09
N LEU A 201 -0.10 9.94 20.48
CA LEU A 201 0.00 11.38 20.70
C LEU A 201 -0.28 11.70 22.17
N THR A 202 0.56 12.56 22.75
CA THR A 202 0.37 13.14 24.08
C THR A 202 0.39 14.66 23.96
N GLY A 203 -0.71 15.32 24.29
CA GLY A 203 -0.79 16.77 24.14
C GLY A 203 -2.07 17.36 24.71
N VAL A 204 -2.03 18.66 24.99
CA VAL A 204 -3.18 19.43 25.48
C VAL A 204 -3.90 20.06 24.29
N VAL A 205 -5.20 19.79 24.12
CA VAL A 205 -6.00 20.46 23.08
C VAL A 205 -6.83 21.57 23.69
N SER A 206 -6.78 22.76 23.08
CA SER A 206 -7.58 23.91 23.49
C SER A 206 -9.07 23.72 23.16
N SER A 207 -9.94 24.33 23.95
CA SER A 207 -11.40 24.27 23.77
C SER A 207 -11.84 24.80 22.40
N ASP A 208 -11.18 25.83 21.88
CA ASP A 208 -11.54 26.48 20.62
C ASP A 208 -10.85 25.91 19.37
N ALA A 209 -10.06 24.84 19.51
CA ALA A 209 -9.22 24.29 18.46
C ALA A 209 -9.97 23.91 17.16
N PHE A 210 -11.27 23.59 17.25
CA PHE A 210 -12.05 23.10 16.11
C PHE A 210 -13.11 24.07 15.60
N THR A 211 -13.21 25.26 16.20
CA THR A 211 -14.23 26.27 15.87
C THR A 211 -14.07 26.84 14.45
N VAL A 212 -12.85 26.81 13.90
CA VAL A 212 -12.49 27.32 12.57
C VAL A 212 -12.94 26.37 11.44
N PHE A 213 -13.08 25.07 11.71
CA PHE A 213 -13.36 24.04 10.70
C PHE A 213 -14.86 23.88 10.41
N THR A 214 -15.47 24.83 9.70
CA THR A 214 -16.93 24.82 9.49
C THR A 214 -17.47 23.61 8.69
N GLU A 215 -16.60 22.92 7.94
CA GLU A 215 -16.95 21.76 7.11
C GLU A 215 -16.57 20.41 7.74
N LEU A 216 -16.13 20.40 9.00
CA LEU A 216 -15.70 19.17 9.68
C LEU A 216 -16.85 18.19 9.86
N THR A 217 -16.63 16.94 9.45
CA THR A 217 -17.59 15.84 9.53
C THR A 217 -17.15 14.71 10.45
N ILE A 218 -15.84 14.44 10.50
CA ILE A 218 -15.26 13.32 11.25
C ILE A 218 -14.04 13.81 12.02
N LEU A 219 -14.00 13.53 13.33
CA LEU A 219 -12.85 13.75 14.20
C LEU A 219 -12.49 12.45 14.92
N SER A 220 -11.29 11.92 14.69
CA SER A 220 -10.82 10.72 15.38
C SER A 220 -9.42 10.91 15.95
N PHE A 221 -9.30 10.61 17.25
CA PHE A 221 -8.07 10.57 18.02
C PHE A 221 -7.90 9.21 18.71
N ARG A 222 -8.35 8.14 18.05
CA ARG A 222 -8.32 6.79 18.62
C ARG A 222 -6.91 6.40 19.05
N ASN A 223 -6.82 5.76 20.22
CA ASN A 223 -5.61 5.23 20.84
C ASN A 223 -4.51 6.29 21.11
N ASN A 224 -4.92 7.53 21.36
CA ASN A 224 -4.03 8.59 21.84
C ASN A 224 -4.40 9.03 23.27
N SER A 225 -3.46 9.74 23.90
CA SER A 225 -3.57 10.24 25.27
C SER A 225 -3.68 11.76 25.25
N ILE A 226 -4.90 12.25 25.00
CA ILE A 226 -5.18 13.69 24.90
C ILE A 226 -5.65 14.21 26.25
N SER A 227 -5.07 15.31 26.69
CA SER A 227 -5.51 16.09 27.84
C SER A 227 -6.07 17.44 27.38
N GLY A 228 -6.84 18.12 28.22
CA GLY A 228 -7.41 19.43 27.89
C GLY A 228 -8.84 19.61 28.37
N GLU A 229 -9.38 20.78 28.07
CA GLU A 229 -10.78 21.12 28.32
C GLU A 229 -11.70 20.49 27.25
N VAL A 230 -13.00 20.44 27.55
CA VAL A 230 -13.99 19.94 26.61
C VAL A 230 -14.00 20.85 25.37
N MET A 231 -13.74 20.26 24.21
CA MET A 231 -13.68 20.96 22.92
C MET A 231 -15.07 21.52 22.53
N ASN A 232 -15.09 22.74 22.00
CA ASN A 232 -16.28 23.43 21.53
C ASN A 232 -16.54 23.13 20.05
N PHE A 233 -17.66 22.47 19.77
CA PHE A 233 -18.09 22.10 18.42
C PHE A 233 -19.30 22.90 17.90
N SER A 234 -19.65 24.03 18.53
CA SER A 234 -20.83 24.83 18.16
C SER A 234 -20.85 25.28 16.69
N SER A 235 -19.69 25.56 16.11
CA SER A 235 -19.54 25.97 14.70
C SER A 235 -19.63 24.82 13.69
N ASN A 236 -19.57 23.55 14.13
CA ASN A 236 -19.41 22.39 13.25
C ASN A 236 -20.76 21.67 13.01
N GLN A 237 -21.67 22.32 12.28
CA GLN A 237 -23.03 21.82 12.02
C GLN A 237 -23.08 20.50 11.21
N LYS A 238 -21.96 20.11 10.58
CA LYS A 238 -21.84 18.93 9.70
C LYS A 238 -21.20 17.71 10.37
N MET A 239 -20.92 17.79 11.67
CA MET A 239 -20.29 16.71 12.43
C MET A 239 -21.16 15.44 12.48
N ARG A 240 -20.55 14.29 12.23
CA ARG A 240 -21.19 12.97 12.21
C ARG A 240 -20.54 11.99 13.17
N GLU A 241 -19.23 12.07 13.36
CA GLU A 241 -18.48 11.12 14.18
C GLU A 241 -17.37 11.82 14.98
N ILE A 242 -17.34 11.57 16.29
CA ILE A 242 -16.27 11.98 17.20
C ILE A 242 -15.77 10.74 17.93
N ASN A 243 -14.51 10.39 17.74
CA ASN A 243 -13.89 9.24 18.39
C ASN A 243 -12.67 9.67 19.21
N LEU A 244 -12.83 9.69 20.54
CA LEU A 244 -11.77 10.03 21.50
C LEU A 244 -11.34 8.81 22.33
N SER A 245 -11.57 7.59 21.83
CA SER A 245 -11.26 6.38 22.60
C SER A 245 -9.76 6.24 22.83
N GLY A 246 -9.33 6.21 24.09
CA GLY A 246 -7.92 6.11 24.49
C GLY A 246 -7.62 4.84 25.28
N LYS A 247 -6.34 4.49 25.40
CA LYS A 247 -5.88 3.48 26.37
C LYS A 247 -5.94 4.11 27.77
N ILE A 248 -6.93 3.72 28.56
CA ILE A 248 -6.95 3.99 30.00
C ILE A 248 -5.67 3.34 30.57
N PRO A 249 -4.74 4.08 31.21
CA PRO A 249 -3.63 3.45 31.91
C PRO A 249 -4.24 2.56 32.99
N ARG A 250 -3.99 1.24 32.91
CA ARG A 250 -4.39 0.33 33.98
C ARG A 250 -3.71 0.82 35.28
N PRO A 251 -4.39 0.83 36.43
CA PRO A 251 -3.69 1.01 37.69
C PRO A 251 -2.67 -0.12 37.80
N ASN A 252 -1.40 0.23 37.96
CA ASN A 252 -0.32 -0.72 38.19
C ASN A 252 -0.65 -1.52 39.46
N PHE A 253 -1.15 -2.75 39.28
CA PHE A 253 -1.03 -3.79 40.29
C PHE A 253 0.43 -4.22 40.32
N ALA A 254 1.26 -3.48 41.05
CA ALA A 254 2.55 -3.97 41.51
C ALA A 254 2.31 -4.63 42.87
N ILE A 255 2.07 -5.94 42.84
CA ILE A 255 2.37 -6.81 43.98
C ILE A 255 3.90 -6.90 44.01
N THR A 256 4.53 -6.23 44.97
CA THR A 256 5.86 -6.61 45.44
C THR A 256 5.68 -7.14 46.87
N VAL A 257 5.66 -8.47 46.95
CA VAL A 257 6.01 -9.23 48.15
C VAL A 257 7.54 -9.22 48.27
N GLU A 258 8.02 -9.41 49.51
CA GLU A 258 9.42 -9.61 49.97
C GLU A 258 10.14 -8.32 50.38
N SER A 259 10.66 -8.13 51.60
CA SER A 259 10.76 -8.96 52.83
C SER A 259 10.65 -8.06 54.05
#